data_AF-A0A956LVJ4-F1
#
_entry.id   AF-A0A956LVJ4-F1
#
_cell.length_a   1.000
_cell.length_b   1.000
_cell.length_c   1.000
_cell.angle_alpha   90.00
_cell.angle_beta   90.00
_cell.angle_gamma   90.00
#
_symmetry.space_group_name_H-M   'P 1'
#
loop_
_entity.id
_entity.type
_entity.pdbx_description
1 polymer ?
#
loop_
_entity_poly.entity_id
_entity_poly.type
_entity_poly.pdbx_seq_one_letter_code
_entity_poly.pdbx_strand_id
1 'polypeptide(L)'
;MSLPLETLGWAASWVLGGAIFVLLVRRGVTYVDYYGVTAIYFALATVAVAVPFRHVLLPLAHQLRPIHAVLLAIVVGLHVWVYRWLPRRIPRPEALIRAYPHVYWLRLDPRYNVSKPFEILFQQVLFIALVLILAGTGWNRLVWNGALIVMFGALHVPIIPMVGRYFGLYYLWSSMVAALVFPAVILAAPDGFVYAYLLHWLYYLASSIYFWMRPPASH
;
A
#
# COMPACT_ATOMS: atom_id res chain seq x y z
N MET A 1 0.22 11.44 28.97
CA MET A 1 0.97 10.29 28.39
C MET A 1 1.73 10.82 27.18
N SER A 2 3.06 10.65 27.16
CA SER A 2 3.89 11.05 26.03
C SER A 2 3.77 10.04 24.88
N LEU A 3 3.93 10.51 23.64
CA LEU A 3 4.10 9.61 22.50
C LEU A 3 5.43 8.87 22.64
N PRO A 4 5.48 7.55 22.37
CA PRO A 4 6.73 6.82 22.30
C PRO A 4 7.68 7.49 21.29
N LEU A 5 8.98 7.54 21.60
CA LEU A 5 10.01 8.02 20.67
C LEU A 5 9.96 7.27 19.34
N GLU A 6 9.56 6.01 19.38
CA GLU A 6 9.35 5.15 18.21
C GLU A 6 8.29 5.70 17.25
N THR A 7 7.23 6.35 17.75
CA THR A 7 6.21 6.98 16.90
C THR A 7 6.80 8.15 16.11
N LEU A 8 7.74 8.90 16.68
CA LEU A 8 8.46 9.96 15.97
C LEU A 8 9.41 9.37 14.92
N GLY A 9 10.14 8.32 15.28
CA GLY A 9 10.97 7.57 14.33
C GLY A 9 10.14 7.00 13.16
N TRP A 10 8.93 6.55 13.46
CA TRP A 10 8.00 6.02 12.46
C TRP A 10 7.54 7.12 11.52
N ALA A 11 7.12 8.26 12.06
CA ALA A 11 6.67 9.40 11.27
C ALA A 11 7.80 9.93 10.37
N ALA A 12 9.02 10.04 10.90
CA ALA A 12 10.19 10.42 10.13
C ALA A 12 10.46 9.42 8.98
N SER A 13 10.38 8.12 9.25
CA SER A 13 10.55 7.08 8.25
C SER A 13 9.53 7.17 7.11
N TRP A 14 8.26 7.40 7.45
CA TRP A 14 7.19 7.58 6.47
C TRP A 14 7.40 8.83 5.62
N VAL A 15 7.67 9.98 6.27
CA VAL A 15 7.84 11.27 5.59
C VAL A 15 9.07 11.25 4.69
N LEU A 16 10.22 10.73 5.17
CA LEU A 16 11.44 10.65 4.38
C LEU A 16 11.28 9.69 3.19
N GLY A 17 10.75 8.49 3.42
CA GLY A 17 10.51 7.52 2.35
C GLY A 17 9.49 8.03 1.32
N GLY A 18 8.44 8.72 1.76
CA GLY A 18 7.48 9.37 0.87
C GLY A 18 8.11 10.52 0.07
N ALA A 19 8.85 11.41 0.74
CA ALA A 19 9.47 12.57 0.12
C ALA A 19 10.52 12.18 -0.94
N ILE A 20 11.40 11.23 -0.64
CA ILE A 20 12.38 10.72 -1.61
C ILE A 20 11.66 10.15 -2.83
N PHE A 21 10.61 9.36 -2.62
CA PHE A 21 9.85 8.80 -3.73
C PHE A 21 9.14 9.88 -4.57
N VAL A 22 8.54 10.89 -3.93
CA VAL A 22 7.95 12.03 -4.64
C VAL A 22 9.00 12.77 -5.49
N LEU A 23 10.23 12.94 -4.97
CA LEU A 23 11.33 13.53 -5.73
C LEU A 23 11.73 12.67 -6.94
N LEU A 24 11.77 11.35 -6.79
CA LEU A 24 12.03 10.41 -7.89
C LEU A 24 10.94 10.53 -8.98
N VAL A 25 9.67 10.52 -8.59
CA VAL A 25 8.53 10.67 -9.52
C VAL A 25 8.60 12.01 -10.26
N ARG A 26 8.94 13.11 -9.56
CA ARG A 26 9.14 14.43 -10.19
C ARG A 26 10.28 14.46 -11.20
N ARG A 27 11.24 13.55 -11.10
CA ARG A 27 12.33 13.35 -12.07
C ARG A 27 11.99 12.33 -13.17
N GLY A 28 10.72 11.91 -13.26
CA GLY A 28 10.26 10.96 -14.29
C GLY A 28 10.47 9.49 -13.95
N VAL A 29 10.91 9.15 -12.73
CA VAL A 29 11.03 7.76 -12.28
C VAL A 29 9.65 7.23 -11.92
N THR A 30 9.02 6.51 -12.85
CA THR A 30 7.66 5.97 -12.68
C THR A 30 7.67 4.47 -12.35
N TYR A 31 6.54 3.96 -11.84
CA TYR A 31 6.34 2.53 -11.59
C TYR A 31 6.38 1.64 -12.84
N VAL A 32 6.25 2.22 -14.03
CA VAL A 32 6.16 1.45 -15.29
C VAL A 32 7.45 1.59 -16.10
N ASP A 33 7.98 2.81 -16.22
CA ASP A 33 9.15 3.06 -17.05
C ASP A 33 10.45 2.69 -16.32
N TYR A 34 10.47 2.82 -14.99
CA TYR A 34 11.61 2.53 -14.12
C TYR A 34 11.28 1.50 -13.05
N TYR A 35 10.43 0.52 -13.38
CA TYR A 35 9.90 -0.47 -12.42
C TYR A 35 10.99 -1.20 -11.61
N GLY A 36 12.17 -1.47 -12.20
CA GLY A 36 13.30 -2.08 -11.47
C GLY A 36 13.90 -1.15 -10.42
N VAL A 37 14.09 0.12 -10.77
CA VAL A 37 14.61 1.15 -9.85
C VAL A 37 13.65 1.39 -8.69
N THR A 38 12.35 1.49 -8.99
CA THR A 38 11.33 1.68 -7.95
C THR A 38 11.19 0.45 -7.06
N ALA A 39 11.29 -0.77 -7.61
CA ALA A 39 11.33 -2.01 -6.83
C ALA A 39 12.53 -2.04 -5.86
N ILE A 40 13.74 -1.76 -6.36
CA ILE A 40 14.97 -1.70 -5.54
C ILE A 40 14.83 -0.63 -4.46
N TYR A 41 14.36 0.56 -4.83
CA TYR A 41 14.14 1.66 -3.88
C TYR A 41 13.24 1.22 -2.72
N PHE A 42 12.06 0.68 -3.01
CA PHE A 42 11.14 0.27 -1.95
C PHE A 42 11.66 -0.93 -1.15
N ALA A 43 12.37 -1.88 -1.78
CA ALA A 43 13.00 -2.98 -1.05
C ALA A 43 14.05 -2.47 -0.04
N LEU A 44 14.91 -1.55 -0.46
CA LEU A 44 15.91 -0.91 0.41
C LEU A 44 15.23 -0.07 1.51
N ALA A 45 14.19 0.69 1.16
CA ALA A 45 13.42 1.46 2.12
C ALA A 45 12.74 0.57 3.17
N THR A 46 12.18 -0.59 2.76
CA THR A 46 11.63 -1.59 3.68
C THR A 46 12.68 -2.05 4.67
N VAL A 47 13.89 -2.41 4.22
CA VAL A 47 14.98 -2.85 5.10
C VAL A 47 15.40 -1.71 6.03
N ALA A 48 15.59 -0.50 5.51
CA ALA A 48 15.98 0.67 6.28
C ALA A 48 14.99 1.01 7.41
N VAL A 49 13.69 0.82 7.15
CA VAL A 49 12.64 0.98 8.17
C VAL A 49 12.58 -0.21 9.13
N ALA A 50 12.75 -1.44 8.64
CA ALA A 50 12.65 -2.62 9.49
C ALA A 50 13.73 -2.65 10.60
N VAL A 51 14.91 -2.09 10.34
CA VAL A 51 16.04 -2.06 11.29
C VAL A 51 15.72 -1.34 12.62
N PRO A 52 15.26 -0.07 12.63
CA PRO A 52 14.91 0.61 13.89
C PRO A 52 13.72 -0.04 14.61
N PHE A 53 12.77 -0.64 13.88
CA PHE A 53 11.60 -1.32 14.46
C PHE A 53 11.76 -2.83 14.63
N ARG A 54 13.01 -3.34 14.57
CA ARG A 54 13.28 -4.79 14.58
C ARG A 54 12.73 -5.51 15.80
N HIS A 55 12.69 -4.84 16.94
CA HIS A 55 12.22 -5.43 18.20
C HIS A 55 10.71 -5.73 18.17
N VAL A 56 9.94 -4.97 17.38
CA VAL A 56 8.51 -5.20 17.12
C VAL A 56 8.29 -6.17 15.97
N LEU A 57 9.11 -6.07 14.91
CA LEU A 57 8.88 -6.78 13.65
C LEU A 57 9.47 -8.20 13.61
N LEU A 58 10.63 -8.44 14.23
CA LEU A 58 11.27 -9.77 14.22
C LEU A 58 10.39 -10.88 14.82
N PRO A 59 9.65 -10.67 15.93
CA PRO A 59 8.74 -11.68 16.45
C PRO A 59 7.71 -12.18 15.43
N LEU A 60 7.29 -11.32 14.48
CA LEU A 60 6.33 -11.66 13.44
C LEU A 60 6.92 -12.62 12.39
N ALA A 61 8.22 -12.51 12.11
CA ALA A 61 8.89 -13.38 11.14
C ALA A 61 8.83 -14.85 11.58
N HIS A 62 8.81 -15.11 12.88
CA HIS A 62 8.66 -16.45 13.45
C HIS A 62 7.23 -17.01 13.34
N GLN A 63 6.24 -16.18 13.00
CA GLN A 63 4.86 -16.61 12.79
C GLN A 63 4.58 -17.04 11.32
N LEU A 64 5.58 -16.92 10.44
CA LEU A 64 5.45 -17.34 9.04
C LEU A 64 5.36 -18.87 8.92
N ARG A 65 4.44 -19.33 8.08
CA ARG A 65 4.11 -20.73 7.82
C ARG A 65 4.14 -21.01 6.31
N PRO A 66 4.37 -22.25 5.87
CA PRO A 66 4.38 -22.60 4.44
C PRO A 66 3.10 -22.21 3.68
N ILE A 67 1.94 -22.27 4.35
CA ILE A 67 0.66 -21.86 3.76
C ILE A 67 0.67 -20.38 3.30
N HIS A 68 1.44 -19.51 3.95
CA HIS A 68 1.56 -18.11 3.54
C HIS A 68 2.23 -17.94 2.18
N ALA A 69 3.23 -18.78 1.87
CA ALA A 69 3.87 -18.79 0.57
C ALA A 69 2.89 -19.25 -0.52
N VAL A 70 2.05 -20.25 -0.22
CA VAL A 70 0.99 -20.72 -1.13
C VAL A 70 -0.04 -19.61 -1.39
N LEU A 71 -0.53 -18.94 -0.33
CA LEU A 71 -1.47 -17.83 -0.46
C LEU A 71 -0.88 -16.66 -1.27
N LEU A 72 0.39 -16.32 -1.01
CA LEU A 72 1.10 -15.31 -1.78
C LEU A 72 1.22 -15.71 -3.25
N ALA A 73 1.59 -16.95 -3.54
CA ALA A 73 1.67 -17.45 -4.92
C ALA A 73 0.32 -17.38 -5.63
N ILE A 74 -0.78 -17.70 -4.95
CA ILE A 74 -2.14 -17.57 -5.49
C ILE A 74 -2.46 -16.11 -5.81
N VAL A 75 -2.20 -15.18 -4.89
CA VAL A 75 -2.48 -13.74 -5.11
C VAL A 75 -1.62 -13.16 -6.23
N VAL A 76 -0.33 -13.50 -6.27
CA VAL A 76 0.58 -13.10 -7.37
C VAL A 76 0.10 -13.69 -8.70
N GLY A 77 -0.25 -14.97 -8.72
CA GLY A 77 -0.78 -15.65 -9.89
C GLY A 77 -2.05 -14.99 -10.41
N LEU A 78 -2.97 -14.63 -9.51
CA LEU A 78 -4.19 -13.91 -9.84
C LEU A 78 -3.91 -12.53 -10.43
N HIS A 79 -2.99 -11.76 -9.84
CA HIS A 79 -2.56 -10.46 -10.39
C HIS A 79 -1.97 -10.60 -11.80
N VAL A 80 -1.05 -11.53 -12.00
CA VAL A 80 -0.45 -11.80 -13.32
C VAL A 80 -1.52 -12.21 -14.33
N TRP A 81 -2.45 -13.08 -13.92
CA TRP A 81 -3.55 -13.51 -14.77
C TRP A 81 -4.44 -12.33 -15.19
N VAL A 82 -4.93 -11.52 -14.25
CA VAL A 82 -5.78 -10.35 -14.56
C VAL A 82 -5.07 -9.35 -15.45
N TYR A 83 -3.81 -8.98 -15.14
CA TYR A 83 -3.04 -8.00 -15.91
C TYR A 83 -2.76 -8.46 -17.34
N ARG A 84 -2.74 -9.77 -17.59
CA ARG A 84 -2.56 -10.33 -18.94
C ARG A 84 -3.88 -10.61 -19.66
N TRP A 85 -4.91 -11.03 -18.93
CA TRP A 85 -6.16 -11.50 -19.51
C TRP A 85 -7.16 -10.36 -19.75
N LEU A 86 -7.34 -9.47 -18.77
CA LEU A 86 -8.38 -8.44 -18.82
C LEU A 86 -8.19 -7.47 -20.00
N PRO A 87 -6.96 -6.97 -20.29
CA PRO A 87 -6.73 -6.08 -21.44
C PRO A 87 -7.03 -6.70 -22.81
N ARG A 88 -7.12 -8.04 -22.89
CA ARG A 88 -7.42 -8.76 -24.14
C ARG A 88 -8.91 -9.02 -24.34
N ARG A 89 -9.74 -8.77 -23.31
CA ARG A 89 -11.16 -9.15 -23.29
C ARG A 89 -12.09 -7.97 -23.11
N ILE A 90 -11.64 -6.92 -22.42
CA ILE A 90 -12.43 -5.73 -22.14
C ILE A 90 -11.78 -4.55 -22.88
N PRO A 91 -12.57 -3.66 -23.51
CA PRO A 91 -12.04 -2.43 -24.10
C PRO A 91 -11.28 -1.62 -23.06
N ARG A 92 -10.06 -1.18 -23.42
CA ARG A 92 -9.23 -0.37 -22.53
C ARG A 92 -9.91 0.97 -22.24
N PRO A 93 -10.01 1.42 -20.97
CA PRO A 93 -10.66 2.68 -20.61
C PRO A 93 -9.74 3.89 -20.93
N GLU A 94 -9.47 4.10 -22.23
CA GLU A 94 -8.51 5.09 -22.73
C GLU A 94 -8.80 6.51 -22.27
N ALA A 95 -10.08 6.91 -22.23
CA ALA A 95 -10.47 8.23 -21.74
C ALA A 95 -10.05 8.45 -20.27
N LEU A 96 -10.27 7.44 -19.42
CA LEU A 96 -9.93 7.50 -18.01
C LEU A 96 -8.41 7.47 -17.80
N ILE A 97 -7.69 6.62 -18.54
CA ILE A 97 -6.22 6.54 -18.50
C ILE A 97 -5.58 7.88 -18.92
N ARG A 98 -6.10 8.52 -19.99
CA ARG A 98 -5.62 9.84 -20.43
C ARG A 98 -5.92 10.94 -19.43
N ALA A 99 -7.09 10.91 -18.79
CA ALA A 99 -7.46 11.90 -17.77
C ALA A 99 -6.63 11.76 -16.48
N TYR A 100 -6.16 10.55 -16.17
CA TYR A 100 -5.44 10.24 -14.93
C TYR A 100 -4.16 9.43 -15.18
N PRO A 101 -3.16 10.01 -15.87
CA PRO A 101 -1.98 9.27 -16.31
C PRO A 101 -1.13 8.73 -15.14
N HIS A 102 -1.19 9.34 -13.96
CA HIS A 102 -0.42 8.92 -12.77
C HIS A 102 -1.04 7.76 -11.99
N VAL A 103 -2.19 7.24 -12.42
CA VAL A 103 -2.87 6.09 -11.80
C VAL A 103 -2.42 4.81 -12.49
N TYR A 104 -1.22 4.34 -12.15
CA TYR A 104 -0.53 3.29 -12.90
C TYR A 104 -1.24 1.93 -12.92
N TRP A 105 -1.92 1.53 -11.83
CA TRP A 105 -2.68 0.26 -11.81
C TRP A 105 -3.82 0.25 -12.83
N LEU A 106 -4.36 1.43 -13.21
CA LEU A 106 -5.42 1.52 -14.23
C LEU A 106 -4.90 1.10 -15.61
N ARG A 107 -3.58 1.19 -15.86
CA ARG A 107 -3.00 0.82 -17.15
C ARG A 107 -2.91 -0.70 -17.35
N LEU A 108 -3.03 -1.49 -16.28
CA LEU A 108 -2.81 -2.94 -16.26
C LEU A 108 -1.48 -3.36 -16.94
N ASP A 109 -0.45 -2.53 -16.80
CA ASP A 109 0.87 -2.83 -17.36
C ASP A 109 1.58 -3.87 -16.47
N PRO A 110 2.03 -5.03 -17.00
CA PRO A 110 2.68 -6.06 -16.20
C PRO A 110 3.94 -5.59 -15.45
N ARG A 111 4.62 -4.54 -15.93
CA ARG A 111 5.80 -3.96 -15.26
C ARG A 111 5.45 -3.36 -13.90
N TYR A 112 4.24 -2.85 -13.73
CA TYR A 112 3.75 -2.33 -12.46
C TYR A 112 3.77 -3.40 -11.35
N ASN A 113 3.50 -4.67 -11.72
CA ASN A 113 3.50 -5.81 -10.79
C ASN A 113 4.89 -6.19 -10.29
N VAL A 114 5.97 -5.61 -10.84
CA VAL A 114 7.33 -5.82 -10.32
C VAL A 114 7.61 -4.87 -9.16
N SER A 115 7.27 -3.58 -9.30
CA SER A 115 7.56 -2.56 -8.30
C SER A 115 6.54 -2.45 -7.18
N LYS A 116 5.25 -2.61 -7.50
CA LYS A 116 4.17 -2.43 -6.54
C LYS A 116 4.24 -3.36 -5.31
N PRO A 117 4.63 -4.64 -5.45
CA PRO A 117 4.84 -5.54 -4.31
C PRO A 117 5.71 -4.95 -3.19
N PHE A 118 6.81 -4.32 -3.58
CA PHE A 118 7.81 -3.77 -2.67
C PHE A 118 7.32 -2.47 -2.03
N GLU A 119 6.62 -1.62 -2.78
CA GLU A 119 5.96 -0.46 -2.20
C GLU A 119 4.91 -0.87 -1.14
N ILE A 120 4.05 -1.84 -1.48
CA ILE A 120 3.06 -2.36 -0.53
C ILE A 120 3.76 -2.94 0.70
N LEU A 121 4.91 -3.61 0.51
CA LEU A 121 5.68 -4.18 1.61
C LEU A 121 6.24 -3.09 2.52
N PHE A 122 6.82 -2.04 1.95
CA PHE A 122 7.28 -0.85 2.67
C PHE A 122 6.14 -0.22 3.49
N GLN A 123 4.98 0.03 2.86
CA GLN A 123 3.81 0.61 3.52
C GLN A 123 3.29 -0.30 4.65
N GLN A 124 3.24 -1.62 4.42
CA GLN A 124 2.75 -2.58 5.41
C GLN A 124 3.71 -2.72 6.59
N VAL A 125 5.03 -2.79 6.36
CA VAL A 125 6.02 -2.83 7.45
C VAL A 125 5.89 -1.61 8.36
N LEU A 126 5.76 -0.40 7.78
CA LEU A 126 5.49 0.81 8.55
C LEU A 126 4.17 0.69 9.30
N PHE A 127 3.08 0.29 8.62
CA PHE A 127 1.77 0.24 9.23
C PHE A 127 1.69 -0.75 10.39
N ILE A 128 2.23 -1.96 10.20
CA ILE A 128 2.29 -3.02 11.21
C ILE A 128 3.09 -2.55 12.42
N ALA A 129 4.27 -1.93 12.21
CA ALA A 129 5.07 -1.37 13.29
C ALA A 129 4.25 -0.35 14.10
N LEU A 130 3.58 0.59 13.45
CA LEU A 130 2.75 1.59 14.14
C LEU A 130 1.58 0.95 14.92
N VAL A 131 0.87 -0.01 14.32
CA VAL A 131 -0.23 -0.72 14.98
C VAL A 131 0.24 -1.39 16.26
N LEU A 132 1.38 -2.09 16.21
CA LEU A 132 1.91 -2.82 17.36
C LEU A 132 2.46 -1.88 18.44
N ILE A 133 3.14 -0.79 18.06
CA ILE A 133 3.58 0.27 18.98
C ILE A 133 2.37 0.85 19.72
N LEU A 134 1.33 1.26 18.99
CA LEU A 134 0.13 1.85 19.57
C LEU A 134 -0.65 0.86 20.45
N ALA A 135 -0.75 -0.40 20.03
CA ALA A 135 -1.37 -1.46 20.83
C ALA A 135 -0.63 -1.71 22.15
N GLY A 136 0.69 -1.51 22.19
CA GLY A 136 1.53 -1.62 23.39
C GLY A 136 1.42 -0.46 24.39
N THR A 137 0.79 0.67 24.02
CA THR A 137 0.70 1.86 24.89
C THR A 137 -0.29 1.74 26.04
N GLY A 138 -1.15 0.71 26.04
CA GLY A 138 -2.27 0.58 26.97
C GLY A 138 -3.45 1.53 26.67
N TRP A 139 -3.40 2.31 25.58
CA TRP A 139 -4.53 3.12 25.15
C TRP A 139 -5.72 2.25 24.77
N ASN A 140 -6.93 2.77 25.00
CA ASN A 140 -8.13 2.07 24.55
C ASN A 140 -8.13 1.94 23.01
N ARG A 141 -8.74 0.87 22.52
CA ARG A 141 -8.76 0.54 21.08
C ARG A 141 -9.37 1.64 20.21
N LEU A 142 -10.38 2.34 20.72
CA LEU A 142 -11.06 3.40 19.99
C LEU A 142 -10.14 4.59 19.72
N VAL A 143 -9.34 4.98 20.71
CA VAL A 143 -8.43 6.13 20.66
C VAL A 143 -7.34 5.89 19.62
N TRP A 144 -6.64 4.76 19.68
CA TRP A 144 -5.56 4.53 18.72
C TRP A 144 -6.09 4.20 17.31
N ASN A 145 -7.26 3.56 17.16
CA ASN A 145 -7.92 3.45 15.85
C ASN A 145 -8.26 4.82 15.26
N GLY A 146 -8.82 5.73 16.06
CA GLY A 146 -9.10 7.11 15.64
C GLY A 146 -7.82 7.84 15.21
N ALA A 147 -6.74 7.68 15.96
CA ALA A 147 -5.44 8.24 15.61
C ALA A 147 -4.92 7.70 14.27
N LEU A 148 -5.01 6.38 14.03
CA LEU A 148 -4.61 5.77 12.76
C LEU A 148 -5.42 6.32 11.58
N ILE A 149 -6.74 6.45 11.71
CA ILE A 149 -7.60 6.99 10.65
C ILE A 149 -7.20 8.43 10.31
N VAL A 150 -7.02 9.28 11.32
CA VAL A 150 -6.63 10.68 11.12
C VAL A 150 -5.24 10.78 10.49
N MET A 151 -4.27 10.04 11.01
CA MET A 151 -2.89 10.04 10.49
C MET A 151 -2.85 9.55 9.03
N PHE A 152 -3.50 8.43 8.73
CA PHE A 152 -3.51 7.89 7.37
C PHE A 152 -4.30 8.77 6.41
N GLY A 153 -5.39 9.38 6.86
CA GLY A 153 -6.08 10.42 6.11
C GLY A 153 -5.13 11.55 5.74
N ALA A 154 -4.49 12.17 6.74
CA ALA A 154 -3.57 13.28 6.55
C ALA A 154 -2.39 12.93 5.61
N LEU A 155 -1.79 11.75 5.76
CA LEU A 155 -0.68 11.28 4.94
C LEU A 155 -1.06 11.07 3.46
N HIS A 156 -2.35 10.86 3.16
CA HIS A 156 -2.83 10.67 1.79
C HIS A 156 -3.41 11.94 1.16
N VAL A 157 -3.63 13.02 1.92
CA VAL A 157 -4.07 14.32 1.37
C VAL A 157 -3.14 14.83 0.24
N PRO A 158 -1.80 14.76 0.36
CA PRO A 158 -0.90 15.21 -0.71
C PRO A 158 -1.04 14.45 -2.03
N ILE A 159 -1.66 13.27 -2.03
CA ILE A 159 -1.89 12.48 -3.24
C ILE A 159 -2.97 13.14 -4.13
N ILE A 160 -3.90 13.91 -3.55
CA ILE A 160 -5.00 14.56 -4.28
C ILE A 160 -4.50 15.43 -5.44
N PRO A 161 -3.59 16.40 -5.23
CA PRO A 161 -3.05 17.17 -6.36
C PRO A 161 -2.14 16.35 -7.29
N MET A 162 -1.58 15.22 -6.84
CA MET A 162 -0.68 14.40 -7.66
C MET A 162 -1.41 13.53 -8.68
N VAL A 163 -2.55 12.95 -8.31
CA VAL A 163 -3.30 12.00 -9.17
C VAL A 163 -4.65 12.54 -9.62
N GLY A 164 -4.99 13.78 -9.26
CA GLY A 164 -6.28 14.42 -9.56
C GLY A 164 -7.35 14.14 -8.50
N ARG A 165 -8.34 15.03 -8.40
CA ARG A 165 -9.35 15.02 -7.31
C ARG A 165 -10.11 13.68 -7.20
N TYR A 166 -10.50 13.09 -8.32
CA TYR A 166 -11.29 11.85 -8.32
C TYR A 166 -10.54 10.68 -7.67
N PHE A 167 -9.37 10.32 -8.20
CA PHE A 167 -8.57 9.23 -7.65
C PHE A 167 -7.87 9.60 -6.34
N GLY A 168 -7.58 10.89 -6.14
CA GLY A 168 -7.05 11.39 -4.89
C GLY A 168 -7.99 11.15 -3.71
N LEU A 169 -9.27 11.50 -3.88
CA LEU A 169 -10.30 11.22 -2.87
C LEU A 169 -10.55 9.72 -2.72
N TYR A 170 -10.48 8.95 -3.81
CA TYR A 170 -10.55 7.48 -3.74
C TYR A 170 -9.44 6.91 -2.84
N TYR A 171 -8.18 7.29 -3.06
CA TYR A 171 -7.08 6.84 -2.21
C TYR A 171 -7.21 7.30 -0.77
N LEU A 172 -7.62 8.56 -0.53
CA LEU A 172 -7.83 9.10 0.81
C LEU A 172 -8.89 8.30 1.58
N TRP A 173 -10.04 8.04 0.97
CA TRP A 173 -11.09 7.25 1.61
C TRP A 173 -10.64 5.81 1.86
N SER A 174 -10.00 5.19 0.86
CA SER A 174 -9.52 3.83 0.99
C SER A 174 -8.42 3.68 2.02
N SER A 175 -7.53 4.67 2.20
CA SER A 175 -6.52 4.65 3.25
C SER A 175 -7.13 4.80 4.64
N MET A 176 -8.17 5.62 4.80
CA MET A 176 -8.91 5.74 6.06
C MET A 176 -9.66 4.43 6.40
N VAL A 177 -10.31 3.81 5.42
CA VAL A 177 -10.96 2.50 5.60
C VAL A 177 -9.92 1.42 5.92
N ALA A 178 -8.78 1.40 5.22
CA ALA A 178 -7.68 0.48 5.51
C ALA A 178 -7.14 0.67 6.93
N ALA A 179 -7.00 1.93 7.39
CA ALA A 179 -6.58 2.26 8.74
C ALA A 179 -7.55 1.77 9.84
N LEU A 180 -8.81 1.52 9.49
CA LEU A 180 -9.80 0.88 10.37
C LEU A 180 -9.74 -0.66 10.30
N VAL A 181 -9.62 -1.21 9.10
CA VAL A 181 -9.71 -2.66 8.84
C VAL A 181 -8.41 -3.39 9.18
N PHE A 182 -7.27 -2.88 8.71
CA PHE A 182 -6.00 -3.57 8.83
C PHE A 182 -5.55 -3.80 10.27
N PRO A 183 -5.72 -2.87 11.24
CA PRO A 183 -5.34 -3.16 12.62
C PRO A 183 -6.15 -4.30 13.22
N ALA A 184 -7.43 -4.41 12.88
CA ALA A 184 -8.26 -5.53 13.31
C ALA A 184 -7.73 -6.85 12.74
N VAL A 185 -7.34 -6.88 11.47
CA VAL A 185 -6.75 -8.07 10.81
C VAL A 185 -5.39 -8.43 11.41
N ILE A 186 -4.52 -7.45 11.62
CA ILE A 186 -3.17 -7.64 12.17
C ILE A 186 -3.22 -8.22 13.58
N LEU A 187 -4.14 -7.74 14.42
CA LEU A 187 -4.24 -8.16 15.82
C LEU A 187 -5.12 -9.39 16.04
N ALA A 188 -5.89 -9.83 15.05
CA ALA A 188 -6.81 -10.97 15.20
C ALA A 188 -6.09 -12.33 15.29
N ALA A 189 -4.88 -12.44 14.74
CA ALA A 189 -4.11 -13.68 14.72
C ALA A 189 -2.59 -13.40 14.72
N PRO A 190 -1.73 -14.33 15.18
CA PRO A 190 -0.28 -14.16 15.19
C PRO A 190 0.33 -13.85 13.81
N ASP A 191 -0.28 -14.37 12.75
CA ASP A 191 0.07 -14.16 11.35
C ASP A 191 -0.84 -13.16 10.64
N GLY A 192 -1.62 -12.36 11.39
CA GLY A 192 -2.54 -11.33 10.91
C GLY A 192 -1.92 -10.39 9.87
N PHE A 193 -0.64 -10.06 10.05
CA PHE A 193 0.13 -9.19 9.16
C PHE A 193 0.26 -9.71 7.73
N VAL A 194 0.31 -11.04 7.54
CA VAL A 194 0.35 -11.64 6.20
C VAL A 194 -0.97 -11.38 5.49
N TYR A 195 -2.10 -11.60 6.17
CA TYR A 195 -3.42 -11.36 5.58
C TYR A 195 -3.64 -9.88 5.27
N ALA A 196 -3.15 -8.96 6.11
CA ALA A 196 -3.19 -7.53 5.81
C ALA A 196 -2.39 -7.17 4.55
N TYR A 197 -1.19 -7.76 4.37
CA TYR A 197 -0.40 -7.60 3.15
C TYR A 197 -1.14 -8.12 1.90
N LEU A 198 -1.70 -9.34 1.97
CA LEU A 198 -2.47 -9.93 0.88
C LEU A 198 -3.74 -9.12 0.56
N LEU A 199 -4.45 -8.64 1.57
CA LEU A 199 -5.65 -7.81 1.40
C LEU A 199 -5.32 -6.50 0.67
N HIS A 200 -4.18 -5.89 0.96
CA HIS A 200 -3.73 -4.69 0.27
C HIS A 200 -3.46 -4.94 -1.22
N TRP A 201 -2.86 -6.08 -1.57
CA TRP A 201 -2.74 -6.50 -2.96
C TRP A 201 -4.09 -6.69 -3.64
N LEU A 202 -4.99 -7.41 -2.99
CA LEU A 202 -6.33 -7.68 -3.52
C LEU A 202 -7.13 -6.40 -3.72
N TYR A 203 -6.96 -5.40 -2.85
CA TYR A 203 -7.54 -4.09 -3.01
C TYR A 203 -7.13 -3.44 -4.35
N TYR A 204 -5.83 -3.35 -4.67
CA TYR A 204 -5.39 -2.78 -5.95
C TYR A 204 -5.89 -3.57 -7.16
N LEU A 205 -5.98 -4.89 -7.05
CA LEU A 205 -6.53 -5.73 -8.10
C LEU A 205 -8.01 -5.43 -8.33
N ALA A 206 -8.79 -5.39 -7.25
CA ALA A 206 -10.21 -5.10 -7.28
C ALA A 206 -10.47 -3.69 -7.83
N SER A 207 -9.68 -2.69 -7.45
CA SER A 207 -9.73 -1.35 -8.06
C SER A 207 -9.52 -1.43 -9.57
N SER A 208 -8.47 -2.14 -10.00
CA SER A 208 -8.13 -2.25 -11.43
C SER A 208 -9.26 -2.88 -12.23
N ILE A 209 -9.84 -3.98 -11.72
CA ILE A 209 -10.98 -4.66 -12.34
C ILE A 209 -12.21 -3.74 -12.38
N TYR A 210 -12.57 -3.14 -11.24
CA TYR A 210 -13.74 -2.26 -11.12
C TYR A 210 -13.70 -1.11 -12.14
N PHE A 211 -12.57 -0.41 -12.25
CA PHE A 211 -12.45 0.72 -13.16
C PHE A 211 -12.33 0.33 -14.64
N TRP A 212 -11.93 -0.90 -14.94
CA TRP A 212 -11.98 -1.45 -16.30
C TRP A 212 -13.37 -1.91 -16.72
N MET A 213 -14.18 -2.40 -15.77
CA MET A 213 -15.55 -2.84 -16.04
C MET A 213 -16.56 -1.69 -16.14
N ARG A 214 -16.20 -0.48 -15.71
CA ARG A 214 -17.08 0.67 -15.79
C ARG A 214 -17.25 1.10 -17.26
N PRO A 215 -18.49 1.32 -17.74
CA PRO A 215 -18.70 1.84 -19.09
C PRO A 215 -17.93 3.15 -19.28
N PRO A 216 -17.39 3.43 -20.48
CA PRO A 216 -16.86 4.74 -20.77
C PRO A 216 -17.94 5.77 -20.49
N ALA A 217 -17.62 6.79 -19.67
CA ALA A 217 -18.53 7.91 -19.49
C ALA A 217 -18.75 8.54 -20.86
N SER A 218 -19.99 8.49 -21.35
CA SER A 218 -20.41 9.22 -22.54
C SER A 218 -20.30 10.70 -22.21
N HIS A 219 -19.17 11.30 -22.60
CA HIS A 219 -18.97 12.74 -22.63
C HIS A 219 -19.21 13.24 -24.05
#